data_AF-A0A7J0G1N9-F1
#
_entry.id   AF-A0A7J0G1N9-F1
#
_cell.length_a   1.000
_cell.length_b   1.000
_cell.length_c   1.000
_cell.angle_alpha   90.00
_cell.angle_beta   90.00
_cell.angle_gamma   90.00
#
_symmetry.space_group_name_H-M   'P 1'
#
loop_
_entity.id
_entity.type
_entity.pdbx_description
1 polymer ?
#
loop_
_entity_poly.entity_id
_entity_poly.type
_entity_poly.pdbx_seq_one_letter_code
_entity_poly.pdbx_strand_id
1 'polypeptide(L)'
;MGVKFLKFIWVTIIKALESSSSKRKGRVDADKMAVLTAWHRVDCRTRDALRRSFLSDLVYGYEECIRAFIKESGDGEVLVLHVQDPFHRLLLHGICEFYNLVSVTATQSKGTASSKMTRIKKRKVGSVELPNITLVQFLRMAKEGIW
;
A
#
# COMPACT_ATOMS: atom_id res chain seq x y z
N MET A 1 -9.25 16.73 -10.38
CA MET A 1 -10.15 16.20 -9.33
C MET A 1 -9.44 15.57 -8.11
N GLY A 2 -8.10 15.47 -8.05
CA GLY A 2 -7.41 14.77 -6.94
C GLY A 2 -7.21 15.56 -5.63
N VAL A 3 -7.27 16.89 -5.65
CA VAL A 3 -7.00 17.74 -4.46
C VAL A 3 -8.19 17.82 -3.51
N LYS A 4 -9.42 17.79 -4.04
CA LYS A 4 -10.65 17.93 -3.24
C LYS A 4 -10.92 16.72 -2.34
N PHE A 5 -10.53 15.51 -2.76
CA PHE A 5 -10.79 14.29 -2.01
C PHE A 5 -9.76 14.05 -0.88
N LEU A 6 -8.49 14.39 -1.10
CA LEU A 6 -7.49 14.37 -0.02
C LEU A 6 -7.86 15.39 1.07
N LYS A 7 -8.32 16.57 0.65
CA LYS A 7 -8.83 17.61 1.56
C LYS A 7 -10.12 17.15 2.26
N PHE A 8 -11.02 16.45 1.58
CA PHE A 8 -12.24 15.90 2.17
C PHE A 8 -11.93 14.84 3.22
N ILE A 9 -11.11 13.83 2.90
CA ILE A 9 -10.68 12.81 3.87
C ILE A 9 -9.97 13.48 5.05
N TRP A 10 -9.02 14.38 4.81
CA TRP A 10 -8.27 15.05 5.87
C TRP A 10 -9.15 15.94 6.78
N VAL A 11 -10.11 16.68 6.19
CA VAL A 11 -11.08 17.51 6.95
C VAL A 11 -12.04 16.63 7.77
N THR A 12 -12.50 15.51 7.23
CA THR A 12 -13.34 14.56 7.97
C THR A 12 -12.56 13.91 9.11
N ILE A 13 -11.27 13.61 8.91
CA ILE A 13 -10.38 13.03 9.93
C ILE A 13 -10.19 13.97 11.11
N ILE A 14 -9.88 15.26 10.87
CA ILE A 14 -9.69 16.22 11.97
C ILE A 14 -10.95 16.35 12.81
N LYS A 15 -12.12 16.48 12.16
CA LYS A 15 -13.41 16.55 12.86
C LYS A 15 -13.74 15.28 13.64
N ALA A 16 -13.38 14.11 13.11
CA ALA A 16 -13.60 12.83 13.78
C ALA A 16 -12.60 12.57 14.92
N LEU A 17 -11.39 13.15 14.88
CA LEU A 17 -10.42 13.10 15.98
C LEU A 17 -10.81 14.04 17.13
N GLU A 18 -11.25 15.27 16.82
CA GLU A 18 -11.67 16.26 17.81
C GLU A 18 -12.88 15.80 18.65
N SER A 19 -13.74 14.96 18.09
CA SER A 19 -15.00 14.54 18.70
C SER A 19 -14.92 13.30 19.60
N SER A 20 -13.75 12.68 19.77
CA SER A 20 -13.66 11.41 20.48
C SER A 20 -12.43 11.31 21.39
N SER A 21 -12.65 11.51 22.68
CA SER A 21 -11.63 11.33 23.71
C SER A 21 -12.11 10.33 24.75
N SER A 22 -11.68 9.07 24.63
CA SER A 22 -11.66 8.09 25.74
C SER A 22 -10.69 6.95 25.40
N LYS A 23 -9.96 6.43 26.38
CA LYS A 23 -8.69 5.65 26.24
C LYS A 23 -8.64 4.47 25.24
N ARG A 24 -9.77 3.88 24.82
CA ARG A 24 -9.82 2.87 23.71
C ARG A 24 -9.67 3.51 22.32
N LYS A 25 -10.08 4.77 22.19
CA LYS A 25 -9.96 5.58 20.97
C LYS A 25 -8.50 5.83 20.58
N GLY A 26 -7.60 6.03 21.54
CA GLY A 26 -6.19 6.36 21.25
C GLY A 26 -5.43 5.34 20.40
N ARG A 27 -5.65 4.03 20.62
CA ARG A 27 -5.03 2.97 19.78
C ARG A 27 -5.63 2.93 18.38
N VAL A 28 -6.95 3.04 18.28
CA VAL A 28 -7.66 3.11 16.99
C VAL A 28 -7.22 4.33 16.20
N ASP A 29 -7.02 5.48 16.86
CA ASP A 29 -6.53 6.69 16.24
C ASP A 29 -5.08 6.55 15.78
N ALA A 30 -4.22 5.88 16.56
CA ALA A 30 -2.84 5.57 16.15
C ALA A 30 -2.81 4.66 14.91
N ASP A 31 -3.64 3.62 14.87
CA ASP A 31 -3.75 2.71 13.72
C ASP A 31 -4.29 3.45 12.48
N LYS A 32 -5.28 4.33 12.66
CA LYS A 32 -5.81 5.20 11.60
C LYS A 32 -4.74 6.15 11.07
N MET A 33 -3.96 6.78 11.95
CA MET A 33 -2.87 7.67 11.56
C MET A 33 -1.73 6.93 10.86
N ALA A 34 -1.40 5.71 11.29
CA ALA A 34 -0.39 4.88 10.67
C ALA A 34 -0.77 4.51 9.23
N VAL A 35 -2.01 4.06 9.01
CA VAL A 35 -2.47 3.71 7.65
C VAL A 35 -2.62 4.92 6.74
N LEU A 36 -3.00 6.10 7.27
CA LEU A 36 -3.02 7.34 6.48
C LEU A 36 -1.61 7.76 6.08
N THR A 37 -0.66 7.64 7.00
CA THR A 37 0.75 7.93 6.70
C THR A 37 1.28 6.98 5.63
N ALA A 38 0.96 5.69 5.73
CA ALA A 38 1.29 4.69 4.71
C ALA A 38 0.63 5.02 3.36
N TRP A 39 -0.66 5.34 3.36
CA TRP A 39 -1.40 5.75 2.16
C TRP A 39 -0.85 7.03 1.51
N HIS A 40 -0.36 7.98 2.30
CA HIS A 40 0.25 9.20 1.77
C HIS A 40 1.55 8.96 1.00
N ARG A 41 2.29 7.88 1.31
CA ARG A 41 3.51 7.48 0.57
C ARG A 41 3.21 6.97 -0.84
N VAL A 42 2.01 6.42 -1.05
CA VAL A 42 1.59 5.87 -2.34
C VAL A 42 1.48 6.98 -3.37
N ASP A 43 2.06 6.77 -4.54
CA ASP A 43 2.02 7.72 -5.65
C ASP A 43 0.58 8.11 -5.99
N CYS A 44 0.41 9.40 -6.35
CA CYS A 44 -0.92 9.94 -6.60
C CYS A 44 -1.66 9.23 -7.73
N ARG A 45 -0.97 8.77 -8.78
CA ARG A 45 -1.57 8.01 -9.89
C ARG A 45 -2.06 6.66 -9.42
N THR A 46 -1.27 5.96 -8.61
CA THR A 46 -1.64 4.63 -8.09
C THR A 46 -2.80 4.72 -7.10
N ARG A 47 -2.84 5.76 -6.25
CA ARG A 47 -3.99 6.03 -5.38
C ARG A 47 -5.27 6.23 -6.17
N ASP A 48 -5.21 7.01 -7.25
CA ASP A 48 -6.38 7.26 -8.10
C ASP A 48 -6.83 6.00 -8.83
N ALA A 49 -5.90 5.15 -9.27
CA ALA A 49 -6.22 3.84 -9.84
C ALA A 49 -6.92 2.92 -8.83
N LEU A 50 -6.37 2.78 -7.63
CA LEU A 50 -6.93 1.94 -6.55
C LEU A 50 -8.33 2.40 -6.13
N ARG A 51 -8.60 3.71 -6.16
CA ARG A 51 -9.92 4.28 -5.86
C ARG A 51 -10.97 4.01 -6.94
N ARG A 52 -10.58 4.09 -8.22
CA ARG A 52 -11.52 3.95 -9.35
C ARG A 52 -11.77 2.49 -9.73
N SER A 53 -10.75 1.64 -9.61
CA SER A 53 -10.75 0.28 -10.12
C SER A 53 -10.12 -0.64 -9.08
N PHE A 54 -10.80 -0.79 -7.95
CA PHE A 54 -10.34 -1.66 -6.88
C PHE A 54 -10.52 -3.13 -7.27
N LEU A 55 -9.43 -3.74 -7.76
CA LEU A 55 -9.34 -5.18 -8.01
C LEU A 55 -8.95 -5.88 -6.71
N SER A 56 -9.93 -6.10 -5.82
CA SER A 56 -9.70 -6.57 -4.45
C SER A 56 -8.82 -7.80 -4.37
N ASP A 57 -9.09 -8.80 -5.20
CA ASP A 57 -8.42 -10.11 -5.10
C ASP A 57 -6.97 -10.04 -5.59
N LEU A 58 -6.73 -9.23 -6.62
CA LEU A 58 -5.38 -8.96 -7.13
C LEU A 58 -4.54 -8.19 -6.10
N VAL A 59 -5.12 -7.12 -5.53
CA VAL A 59 -4.44 -6.31 -4.50
C VAL A 59 -4.19 -7.15 -3.25
N TYR A 60 -5.15 -7.98 -2.85
CA TYR A 60 -5.02 -8.90 -1.73
C TYR A 60 -3.90 -9.92 -1.95
N GLY A 61 -3.84 -10.56 -3.12
CA GLY A 61 -2.78 -11.53 -3.43
C GLY A 61 -1.39 -10.91 -3.36
N TYR A 62 -1.20 -9.71 -3.93
CA TYR A 62 0.07 -9.00 -3.81
C TYR A 62 0.38 -8.56 -2.38
N GLU A 63 -0.61 -8.06 -1.65
CA GLU A 63 -0.47 -7.65 -0.26
C GLU A 63 -0.03 -8.81 0.64
N GLU A 64 -0.61 -10.00 0.48
CA GLU A 64 -0.24 -11.18 1.25
C GLU A 64 1.21 -11.62 0.95
N CYS A 65 1.62 -11.67 -0.32
CA CYS A 65 3.01 -11.97 -0.68
C CYS A 65 4.00 -10.96 -0.08
N ILE A 66 3.65 -9.67 -0.11
CA ILE A 66 4.50 -8.60 0.45
C ILE A 66 4.59 -8.72 1.97
N ARG A 67 3.48 -8.99 2.65
CA ARG A 67 3.45 -9.13 4.11
C ARG A 67 4.22 -10.37 4.57
N ALA A 68 4.09 -11.50 3.87
CA ALA A 68 4.89 -12.70 4.11
C ALA A 68 6.38 -12.37 3.95
N PHE A 69 6.77 -11.74 2.83
CA PHE A 69 8.14 -11.30 2.62
C PHE A 69 8.64 -10.39 3.75
N ILE A 70 7.86 -9.40 4.20
CA ILE A 70 8.29 -8.51 5.30
C ILE A 70 8.60 -9.29 6.58
N LYS A 71 7.75 -10.28 6.93
CA LYS A 71 7.85 -11.07 8.17
C LYS A 71 8.94 -12.13 8.12
N GLU A 72 9.06 -12.82 6.99
CA GLU A 72 9.85 -14.04 6.86
C GLU A 72 11.25 -13.79 6.31
N SER A 73 11.45 -12.70 5.56
CA SER A 73 12.75 -12.43 4.95
C SER A 73 13.76 -11.77 5.89
N GLY A 74 15.03 -12.13 5.73
CA GLY A 74 16.16 -11.47 6.36
C GLY A 74 16.50 -10.10 5.77
N ASP A 75 17.44 -9.40 6.40
CA ASP A 75 17.97 -8.15 5.86
C ASP A 75 18.73 -8.40 4.55
N GLY A 76 18.45 -7.59 3.52
CA GLY A 76 19.11 -7.67 2.21
C GLY A 76 18.48 -8.66 1.22
N GLU A 77 17.51 -9.48 1.65
CA GLU A 77 16.78 -10.37 0.75
C GLU A 77 15.90 -9.60 -0.25
N VAL A 78 15.59 -10.25 -1.38
CA VAL A 78 14.87 -9.65 -2.50
C VAL A 78 13.72 -10.54 -2.93
N LEU A 79 12.49 -10.05 -2.81
CA LEU A 79 11.33 -10.68 -3.43
C LEU A 79 11.29 -10.32 -4.92
N VAL A 80 11.09 -11.32 -5.77
CA VAL A 80 10.96 -11.15 -7.22
C VAL A 80 9.59 -11.63 -7.67
N LEU A 81 8.81 -10.75 -8.28
CA LEU A 81 7.51 -11.07 -8.86
C LEU A 81 7.52 -10.82 -10.37
N HIS A 82 7.01 -11.76 -11.15
CA HIS A 82 6.87 -11.62 -12.60
C HIS A 82 5.46 -11.11 -12.93
N VAL A 83 5.37 -9.88 -13.41
CA VAL A 83 4.09 -9.21 -13.66
C VAL A 83 4.13 -8.54 -15.03
N GLN A 84 3.48 -9.16 -16.02
CA GLN A 84 3.50 -8.70 -17.41
C GLN A 84 2.56 -7.53 -17.68
N ASP A 85 1.43 -7.47 -16.98
CA ASP A 85 0.47 -6.40 -17.16
C ASP A 85 0.98 -5.08 -16.53
N PRO A 86 1.02 -3.96 -17.29
CA PRO A 86 1.51 -2.68 -16.80
C PRO A 86 0.65 -2.05 -15.70
N PHE A 87 -0.66 -2.27 -15.73
CA PHE A 87 -1.57 -1.79 -14.69
C PHE A 87 -1.37 -2.58 -13.40
N HIS A 88 -1.20 -3.90 -13.48
CA HIS A 88 -0.91 -4.73 -12.31
C HIS A 88 0.44 -4.34 -11.69
N ARG A 89 1.45 -4.01 -12.50
CA ARG A 89 2.72 -3.46 -11.99
C ARG A 89 2.53 -2.12 -11.28
N LEU A 90 1.72 -1.21 -11.83
CA LEU A 90 1.39 0.05 -11.17
C LEU A 90 0.80 -0.20 -9.77
N LEU A 91 -0.17 -1.12 -9.67
CA LEU A 91 -0.77 -1.50 -8.38
C LEU A 91 0.28 -2.10 -7.44
N LEU A 92 1.09 -3.04 -7.91
CA LEU A 92 2.15 -3.67 -7.11
C LEU A 92 3.14 -2.64 -6.55
N HIS A 93 3.56 -1.66 -7.35
CA HIS A 93 4.43 -0.57 -6.88
C HIS A 93 3.77 0.24 -5.77
N GLY A 94 2.49 0.60 -5.90
CA GLY A 94 1.78 1.32 -4.85
C GLY A 94 1.63 0.53 -3.55
N ILE A 95 1.41 -0.79 -3.64
CA ILE A 95 1.38 -1.66 -2.45
C ILE A 95 2.76 -1.65 -1.77
N CYS A 96 3.86 -1.73 -2.54
CA CYS A 96 5.21 -1.62 -2.00
C CYS A 96 5.44 -0.27 -1.31
N GLU A 97 4.99 0.84 -1.90
CA GLU A 97 5.11 2.19 -1.32
C GLU A 97 4.35 2.31 0.01
N PHE A 98 3.15 1.75 0.08
CA PHE A 98 2.34 1.72 1.30
C PHE A 98 3.12 1.07 2.45
N TYR A 99 3.72 -0.10 2.18
CA TYR A 99 4.56 -0.83 3.13
C TYR A 99 6.01 -0.31 3.24
N ASN A 100 6.31 0.86 2.67
CA ASN A 100 7.63 1.49 2.75
C ASN A 100 8.78 0.61 2.18
N LEU A 101 8.48 -0.14 1.13
CA LEU A 101 9.45 -0.95 0.38
C LEU A 101 10.00 -0.18 -0.83
N VAL A 102 11.12 -0.66 -1.37
CA VAL A 102 11.63 -0.27 -2.68
C VAL A 102 11.19 -1.32 -3.69
N SER A 103 10.62 -0.90 -4.80
CA SER A 103 10.25 -1.79 -5.90
C SER A 103 10.78 -1.24 -7.22
N VAL A 104 11.40 -2.10 -8.04
CA VAL A 104 11.97 -1.74 -9.34
C VAL A 104 11.59 -2.80 -10.37
N THR A 105 10.94 -2.40 -11.46
CA THR A 105 10.70 -3.29 -12.59
C THR A 105 11.83 -3.20 -13.60
N ALA A 106 12.36 -4.34 -14.00
CA ALA A 106 13.28 -4.47 -15.11
C ALA A 106 12.68 -5.38 -16.19
N THR A 107 13.13 -5.18 -17.43
CA THR A 107 12.89 -6.12 -18.52
C THR A 107 14.00 -7.15 -18.49
N GLN A 108 13.62 -8.42 -18.38
CA GLN A 108 14.53 -9.54 -18.58
C GLN A 108 14.31 -10.07 -20.00
N SER A 109 15.31 -9.95 -20.86
CA SER A 109 15.32 -10.55 -22.19
C SER A 109 16.06 -11.89 -22.12
N LYS A 110 15.43 -12.96 -22.59
CA LYS A 110 16.08 -14.27 -22.80
C LYS A 110 15.75 -14.74 -24.21
N GLY A 111 16.72 -14.61 -25.13
CA GLY A 111 16.48 -14.83 -26.55
C GLY A 111 15.47 -13.82 -27.12
N THR A 112 14.47 -14.30 -27.85
CA THR A 112 13.42 -13.46 -28.46
C THR A 112 12.30 -13.07 -27.50
N ALA A 113 12.23 -13.69 -26.31
CA ALA A 113 11.20 -13.40 -25.31
C ALA A 113 11.65 -12.33 -24.31
N SER A 114 10.76 -11.37 -24.01
CA SER A 114 10.96 -10.38 -22.95
C SER A 114 9.92 -10.57 -21.85
N SER A 115 10.38 -10.57 -20.59
CA SER A 115 9.55 -10.72 -19.41
C SER A 115 9.78 -9.55 -18.47
N LYS A 116 8.71 -9.04 -17.84
CA LYS A 116 8.82 -7.99 -16.83
C LYS A 116 8.92 -8.61 -15.44
N MET A 117 10.00 -8.28 -14.73
CA MET A 117 10.23 -8.71 -13.35
C MET A 117 10.31 -7.50 -12.43
N THR A 118 9.60 -7.53 -11.31
CA THR A 118 9.65 -6.52 -10.26
C THR A 118 10.43 -7.06 -9.08
N ARG A 119 11.54 -6.38 -8.75
CA ARG A 119 12.39 -6.68 -7.60
C ARG A 119 11.99 -5.80 -6.44
N ILE A 120 11.76 -6.39 -5.27
CA ILE A 120 11.23 -5.73 -4.08
C ILE A 120 12.23 -5.91 -2.94
N LYS A 121 12.56 -4.83 -2.23
CA LYS A 121 13.52 -4.80 -1.12
C LYS A 121 13.00 -3.95 0.04
N LYS A 122 13.42 -4.28 1.26
CA LYS A 122 13.24 -3.43 2.45
C LYS A 122 14.10 -2.16 2.32
N ARG A 123 13.55 -0.98 2.67
CA ARG A 123 14.25 0.32 2.53
C ARG A 123 15.39 0.53 3.53
N LYS A 124 15.23 0.04 4.75
CA LYS A 124 16.20 0.14 5.84
C LYS A 124 16.57 -1.26 6.31
N VAL A 125 17.78 -1.41 6.82
CA VAL A 125 18.22 -2.57 7.60
C VAL A 125 17.42 -2.53 8.91
N GLY A 126 16.71 -3.61 9.24
CA GLY A 126 15.79 -3.68 10.37
C GLY A 126 14.31 -3.78 10.01
N SER A 127 13.48 -3.89 11.05
CA SER A 127 12.04 -4.14 10.95
C SER A 127 11.30 -3.04 10.18
N VAL A 128 10.61 -3.43 9.11
CA VAL A 128 9.55 -2.60 8.51
C VAL A 128 8.32 -2.75 9.39
N GLU A 129 7.93 -1.69 10.08
CA GLU A 129 6.70 -1.72 10.88
C GLU A 129 5.47 -1.93 9.98
N LEU A 130 4.76 -3.03 10.21
CA LEU A 130 3.53 -3.35 9.51
C LEU A 130 2.35 -2.59 10.15
N PRO A 131 1.60 -1.80 9.38
CA PRO A 131 0.33 -1.24 9.85
C PRO A 131 -0.63 -2.37 10.28
N ASN A 132 -1.37 -2.14 11.38
CA ASN A 132 -2.41 -3.06 11.84
C ASN A 132 -3.60 -3.14 10.87
N ILE A 133 -3.91 -2.02 10.20
CA ILE A 133 -4.91 -1.94 9.12
C ILE A 133 -4.20 -2.17 7.79
N THR A 134 -4.59 -3.20 7.05
CA THR A 134 -4.01 -3.48 5.72
C THR A 134 -4.52 -2.52 4.66
N LEU A 135 -3.85 -2.43 3.51
CA LEU A 135 -4.30 -1.60 2.41
C LEU A 135 -5.66 -2.07 1.88
N VAL A 136 -5.88 -3.38 1.75
CA VAL A 136 -7.18 -3.93 1.32
C VAL A 136 -8.29 -3.55 2.30
N GLN A 137 -8.03 -3.66 3.60
CA GLN A 137 -8.99 -3.25 4.63
C GLN A 137 -9.29 -1.74 4.54
N PHE A 138 -8.24 -0.92 4.40
CA PHE A 138 -8.37 0.53 4.25
C PHE A 138 -9.21 0.91 3.03
N LEU A 139 -8.93 0.32 1.86
CA LEU A 139 -9.65 0.60 0.63
C LEU A 139 -11.12 0.18 0.72
N ARG A 140 -11.41 -0.96 1.36
CA ARG A 140 -12.78 -1.41 1.62
C ARG A 140 -13.54 -0.43 2.52
N MET A 141 -12.97 -0.06 3.67
CA MET A 141 -13.58 0.91 4.58
C MET A 141 -13.82 2.27 3.90
N ALA A 142 -12.86 2.73 3.08
CA ALA A 142 -13.00 3.97 2.33
C ALA A 142 -14.11 3.91 1.27
N LYS A 143 -14.31 2.75 0.61
CA LYS A 143 -15.39 2.54 -0.36
C LYS A 143 -16.77 2.48 0.31
N GLU A 144 -16.84 1.90 1.50
CA GLU A 144 -18.08 1.75 2.28
C GLU A 144 -18.44 3.02 3.08
N GLY A 145 -17.56 4.03 3.11
CA GLY A 145 -17.76 5.27 3.86
C GLY A 145 -17.64 5.11 5.38
N ILE A 146 -17.05 4.00 5.85
CA ILE A 146 -16.89 3.66 7.28
C ILE A 146 -15.59 4.27 7.87
N TRP A 147 -14.75 4.85 7.00
CA TRP A 147 -13.43 5.41 7.35
C TRP A 147 -13.48 6.60 8.33
#